data_AF-A0A2E6G2M9-F1
#
_entry.id   AF-A0A2E6G2M9-F1
#
_cell.length_a   1.000
_cell.length_b   1.000
_cell.length_c   1.000
_cell.angle_alpha   90.00
_cell.angle_beta   90.00
_cell.angle_gamma   90.00
#
_symmetry.space_group_name_H-M   'P 1'
#
loop_
_entity.id
_entity.type
_entity.pdbx_description
1 polymer ?
#
loop_
_entity_poly.entity_id
_entity_poly.type
_entity_poly.pdbx_seq_one_letter_code
_entity_poly.pdbx_strand_id
1 'polypeptide(L)'
;MNFLRVVLVSIILFSSGCLGQGEGDLDFLGIEYRDPPEAPNFVLFDQNGEVFELSDHEGKVIVVAFVYTACPDICLIISSSLDYVDKNLGDKSDDVVIISVTIDPARDTISHLSEWTQNRGYEWYHLTGPVSTLQQTYRSWNVIIDNEHISASEPPESGLNRLVLLYPDNSSSILEQNGLGMNGSDFISDAILEYNITSDLGDGPNSSGTIGGWTSNDEWDWVLHYWDSDSEIWVESQESSSSIMMDSETHLAWISSNSNTSMAPPGKDCNGHGWIMGSGSTAHCMCDEGYERADSDWLSCKMIGSMDDNSTDYQDPHHESLGEYEVGHSTTTFIVGKEMRKRVAYSGIFWNADEFLQDVITLVNE
;
A
#
# COMPACT_ATOMS: atom_id res chain seq x y z
N MET A 1 -31.26 -39.57 -70.51
CA MET A 1 -32.09 -39.04 -69.40
C MET A 1 -31.65 -39.50 -68.00
N ASN A 2 -30.83 -40.56 -67.86
CA ASN A 2 -30.38 -41.04 -66.54
C ASN A 2 -29.05 -40.43 -66.06
N PHE A 3 -28.16 -39.99 -66.95
CA PHE A 3 -26.87 -39.42 -66.54
C PHE A 3 -27.01 -38.03 -65.89
N LEU A 4 -27.94 -37.21 -66.37
CA LEU A 4 -28.21 -35.87 -65.83
C LEU A 4 -28.85 -35.91 -64.42
N ARG A 5 -29.55 -37.01 -64.09
CA ARG A 5 -30.16 -37.21 -62.77
C ARG A 5 -29.13 -37.66 -61.72
N VAL A 6 -28.10 -38.40 -62.11
CA VAL A 6 -27.04 -38.84 -61.16
C VAL A 6 -26.14 -37.68 -60.78
N VAL A 7 -25.81 -36.79 -61.71
CA VAL A 7 -24.99 -35.59 -61.42
C VAL A 7 -25.73 -34.61 -60.48
N LEU A 8 -27.05 -34.46 -60.64
CA LEU A 8 -27.86 -33.59 -59.79
C LEU A 8 -28.04 -34.14 -58.37
N VAL A 9 -28.06 -35.47 -58.17
CA VAL A 9 -28.14 -36.09 -56.84
C VAL A 9 -26.79 -36.08 -56.12
N SER A 10 -25.66 -36.21 -56.84
CA SER A 10 -24.33 -36.06 -56.24
C SER A 10 -24.05 -34.63 -55.77
N ILE A 11 -24.56 -33.59 -56.44
CA ILE A 11 -24.37 -32.20 -56.01
C ILE A 11 -25.16 -31.87 -54.72
N ILE A 12 -26.30 -32.53 -54.49
CA ILE A 12 -27.11 -32.35 -53.28
C ILE A 12 -26.49 -33.07 -52.06
N LEU A 13 -25.69 -34.11 -52.27
CA LEU A 13 -25.00 -34.86 -51.20
C LEU A 13 -23.68 -34.24 -50.75
N PHE A 14 -23.11 -33.29 -51.50
CA PHE A 14 -21.95 -32.48 -51.07
C PHE A 14 -22.36 -31.13 -50.45
N SER A 15 -23.65 -30.81 -50.41
CA SER A 15 -24.19 -29.65 -49.70
C SER A 15 -24.70 -29.96 -48.30
N SER A 16 -24.29 -31.09 -47.71
CA SER A 16 -24.28 -31.26 -46.24
C SER A 16 -23.18 -30.35 -45.67
N GLY A 17 -23.38 -29.03 -45.82
CA GLY A 17 -22.67 -28.07 -45.00
C GLY A 17 -22.90 -28.47 -43.56
N CYS A 18 -21.81 -28.57 -42.81
CA CYS A 18 -21.87 -28.48 -41.37
C CYS A 18 -22.58 -27.17 -41.01
N LEU A 19 -23.90 -27.21 -40.87
CA LEU A 19 -24.55 -26.47 -39.81
C LEU A 19 -24.16 -27.19 -38.52
N GLY A 20 -22.89 -27.05 -38.15
CA GLY A 20 -22.54 -26.98 -36.76
C GLY A 20 -23.28 -25.75 -36.27
N GLN A 21 -24.49 -25.99 -35.76
CA GLN A 21 -25.14 -25.10 -34.84
C GLN A 21 -24.17 -25.04 -33.67
N GLY A 22 -23.19 -24.15 -33.75
CA GLY A 22 -22.49 -23.69 -32.57
C GLY A 22 -23.60 -23.25 -31.63
N GLU A 23 -23.70 -23.93 -30.48
CA GLU A 23 -24.29 -23.34 -29.29
C GLU A 23 -23.74 -21.92 -29.23
N GLY A 24 -24.64 -20.92 -29.24
CA GLY A 24 -24.27 -19.55 -29.55
C GLY A 24 -23.03 -19.13 -28.78
N ASP A 25 -21.93 -18.89 -29.50
CA ASP A 25 -20.77 -18.23 -28.92
C ASP A 25 -21.30 -16.92 -28.35
N LEU A 26 -21.24 -16.80 -27.03
CA LEU A 26 -21.47 -15.54 -26.36
C LEU A 26 -20.32 -14.63 -26.81
N ASP A 27 -20.59 -13.78 -27.79
CA ASP A 27 -19.60 -12.83 -28.30
C ASP A 27 -19.34 -11.77 -27.20
N PHE A 28 -18.26 -11.95 -26.45
CA PHE A 28 -17.75 -10.93 -25.54
C PHE A 28 -17.10 -9.80 -26.33
N LEU A 29 -17.36 -8.57 -25.90
CA LEU A 29 -16.86 -7.35 -26.52
C LEU A 29 -15.48 -6.96 -25.95
N GLY A 30 -15.20 -7.35 -24.71
CA GLY A 30 -13.90 -7.26 -24.07
C GLY A 30 -12.93 -8.35 -24.51
N ILE A 31 -11.74 -8.36 -23.90
CA ILE A 31 -10.74 -9.39 -24.18
C ILE A 31 -11.10 -10.63 -23.37
N GLU A 32 -11.67 -11.64 -24.03
CA GLU A 32 -11.94 -12.94 -23.41
C GLU A 32 -10.64 -13.74 -23.23
N TYR A 33 -10.49 -14.34 -22.05
CA TYR A 33 -9.43 -15.31 -21.80
C TYR A 33 -9.78 -16.67 -22.43
N ARG A 34 -8.97 -17.10 -23.40
CA ARG A 34 -9.13 -18.42 -24.05
C ARG A 34 -9.01 -19.60 -23.08
N ASP A 35 -8.19 -19.47 -22.04
CA ASP A 35 -8.10 -20.40 -20.92
C ASP A 35 -8.13 -19.55 -19.65
N PRO A 36 -9.34 -19.21 -19.15
CA PRO A 36 -9.53 -18.20 -18.12
C PRO A 36 -8.91 -18.71 -16.84
N PRO A 37 -7.85 -18.11 -16.26
CA PRO A 37 -7.22 -18.60 -15.03
C PRO A 37 -8.12 -18.40 -13.79
N GLU A 38 -7.80 -19.04 -12.67
CA GLU A 38 -8.48 -18.73 -11.38
C GLU A 38 -8.24 -17.27 -11.00
N ALA A 39 -9.29 -16.66 -10.44
CA ALA A 39 -9.20 -15.38 -9.76
C ALA A 39 -8.50 -15.61 -8.41
N PRO A 40 -7.29 -15.06 -8.18
CA PRO A 40 -6.61 -15.22 -6.91
C PRO A 40 -7.42 -14.59 -5.77
N ASN A 41 -7.64 -15.36 -4.71
CA ASN A 41 -8.34 -14.89 -3.53
C ASN A 41 -7.51 -13.82 -2.77
N PHE A 42 -8.20 -12.91 -2.10
CA PHE A 42 -7.61 -11.92 -1.20
C PHE A 42 -8.62 -11.59 -0.09
N VAL A 43 -8.08 -11.08 1.02
CA VAL A 43 -8.86 -10.59 2.16
C VAL A 43 -8.44 -9.14 2.42
N LEU A 44 -9.38 -8.22 2.31
CA LEU A 44 -9.19 -6.77 2.45
C LEU A 44 -10.30 -6.17 3.33
N PHE A 45 -10.30 -4.87 3.52
CA PHE A 45 -11.33 -4.12 4.24
C PHE A 45 -12.09 -3.21 3.28
N ASP A 46 -13.40 -3.15 3.41
CA ASP A 46 -14.23 -2.20 2.67
C ASP A 46 -14.20 -0.78 3.27
N GLN A 47 -14.92 0.16 2.64
CA GLN A 47 -15.03 1.54 3.08
C GLN A 47 -15.75 1.71 4.44
N ASN A 48 -16.38 0.67 4.97
CA ASN A 48 -17.03 0.65 6.27
C ASN A 48 -16.15 -0.02 7.35
N GLY A 49 -14.99 -0.55 6.95
CA GLY A 49 -14.08 -1.32 7.79
C GLY A 49 -14.51 -2.77 8.00
N GLU A 50 -15.46 -3.25 7.21
CA GLU A 50 -15.87 -4.65 7.21
C GLU A 50 -14.89 -5.50 6.39
N VAL A 51 -14.67 -6.74 6.81
CA VAL A 51 -13.79 -7.67 6.10
C VAL A 51 -14.46 -8.11 4.81
N PHE A 52 -13.75 -7.98 3.70
CA PHE A 52 -14.15 -8.46 2.39
C PHE A 52 -13.19 -9.57 1.95
N GLU A 53 -13.74 -10.77 1.69
CA GLU A 53 -13.01 -11.89 1.11
C GLU A 53 -13.60 -12.22 -0.26
N LEU A 54 -12.76 -12.25 -1.31
CA LEU A 54 -13.24 -12.42 -2.67
C LEU A 54 -14.01 -13.74 -2.85
N SER A 55 -13.56 -14.83 -2.23
CA SER A 55 -14.19 -16.15 -2.33
C SER A 55 -15.58 -16.23 -1.70
N ASP A 56 -15.95 -15.30 -0.81
CA ASP A 56 -17.30 -15.26 -0.23
C ASP A 56 -18.38 -14.91 -1.26
N HIS A 57 -17.97 -14.44 -2.44
CA HIS A 57 -18.84 -14.06 -3.55
C HIS A 57 -18.87 -15.09 -4.70
N GLU A 58 -18.40 -16.32 -4.46
CA GLU A 58 -18.54 -17.43 -5.40
C GLU A 58 -20.02 -17.63 -5.80
N GLY A 59 -20.26 -17.91 -7.09
CA GLY A 59 -21.60 -18.00 -7.66
C GLY A 59 -22.17 -16.68 -8.20
N LYS A 60 -21.49 -15.55 -7.99
CA LYS A 60 -21.80 -14.25 -8.59
C LYS A 60 -20.80 -13.86 -9.67
N VAL A 61 -21.19 -12.94 -10.55
CA VAL A 61 -20.25 -12.28 -11.46
C VAL A 61 -19.58 -11.13 -10.71
N ILE A 62 -18.24 -11.10 -10.69
CA ILE A 62 -17.48 -10.10 -9.92
C ILE A 62 -16.73 -9.19 -10.89
N VAL A 63 -16.97 -7.89 -10.80
CA VAL A 63 -16.21 -6.86 -11.49
C VAL A 63 -15.10 -6.36 -10.56
N VAL A 64 -13.85 -6.45 -11.01
CA VAL A 64 -12.67 -6.05 -10.22
C VAL A 64 -11.91 -4.95 -10.94
N ALA A 65 -11.86 -3.76 -10.35
CA ALA A 65 -11.08 -2.63 -10.84
C ALA A 65 -9.97 -2.24 -9.85
N PHE A 66 -8.82 -1.84 -10.36
CA PHE A 66 -7.71 -1.30 -9.56
C PHE A 66 -7.61 0.20 -9.82
N VAL A 67 -7.97 1.01 -8.82
CA VAL A 67 -8.15 2.47 -8.92
C VAL A 67 -7.71 3.14 -7.61
N TYR A 68 -7.57 4.45 -7.55
CA TYR A 68 -7.34 5.19 -6.29
C TYR A 68 -8.02 6.56 -6.34
N THR A 69 -8.34 7.12 -5.18
CA THR A 69 -9.23 8.31 -5.09
C THR A 69 -8.59 9.60 -5.60
N ALA A 70 -7.27 9.74 -5.45
CA ALA A 70 -6.50 10.93 -5.81
C ALA A 70 -6.00 10.91 -7.26
N CYS A 71 -6.40 9.91 -8.04
CA CYS A 71 -5.98 9.72 -9.42
C CYS A 71 -6.45 10.88 -10.31
N PRO A 72 -5.53 11.66 -10.92
CA PRO A 72 -5.91 12.81 -11.75
C PRO A 72 -6.39 12.43 -13.15
N ASP A 73 -6.29 11.16 -13.53
CA ASP A 73 -6.47 10.68 -14.90
C ASP A 73 -7.54 9.57 -15.00
N ILE A 74 -7.13 8.35 -15.36
CA ILE A 74 -8.02 7.28 -15.86
C ILE A 74 -9.02 6.75 -14.82
N CYS A 75 -8.68 6.81 -13.54
CA CYS A 75 -9.45 6.15 -12.48
C CYS A 75 -10.81 6.81 -12.26
N LEU A 76 -10.92 8.12 -12.49
CA LEU A 76 -12.20 8.84 -12.40
C LEU A 76 -13.14 8.44 -13.54
N ILE A 77 -12.59 8.21 -14.74
CA ILE A 77 -13.36 7.72 -15.89
C ILE A 77 -13.88 6.31 -15.59
N ILE A 78 -13.01 5.43 -15.11
CA ILE A 78 -13.38 4.05 -14.78
C ILE A 78 -14.42 4.01 -13.66
N SER A 79 -14.23 4.79 -12.59
CA SER A 79 -15.22 4.86 -11.50
C SER A 79 -16.56 5.39 -12.00
N SER A 80 -16.57 6.35 -12.93
CA SER A 80 -17.81 6.81 -13.57
C SER A 80 -18.45 5.75 -14.47
N SER A 81 -17.67 4.94 -15.17
CA SER A 81 -18.19 3.82 -15.98
C SER A 81 -18.75 2.71 -15.10
N LEU A 82 -18.11 2.40 -13.97
CA LEU A 82 -18.60 1.44 -12.99
C LEU A 82 -19.90 1.92 -12.34
N ASP A 83 -20.00 3.20 -11.98
CA ASP A 83 -21.24 3.81 -11.50
C ASP A 83 -22.38 3.72 -12.53
N TYR A 84 -22.06 3.89 -13.82
CA TYR A 84 -23.04 3.67 -14.88
C TYR A 84 -23.48 2.21 -14.95
N VAL A 85 -22.53 1.26 -14.91
CA VAL A 85 -22.84 -0.18 -14.93
C VAL A 85 -23.73 -0.54 -13.75
N ASP A 86 -23.33 -0.17 -12.53
CA ASP A 86 -24.05 -0.42 -11.28
C ASP A 86 -25.51 0.03 -11.34
N LYS A 87 -25.74 1.27 -11.81
CA LYS A 87 -27.08 1.84 -11.97
C LYS A 87 -27.93 1.19 -13.06
N ASN A 88 -27.32 0.48 -14.01
CA ASN A 88 -28.00 -0.11 -15.16
C ASN A 88 -28.05 -1.65 -15.13
N LEU A 89 -27.61 -2.29 -14.05
CA LEU A 89 -27.75 -3.74 -13.86
C LEU A 89 -29.20 -4.21 -13.76
N GLY A 90 -30.12 -3.33 -13.34
CA GLY A 90 -31.55 -3.65 -13.25
C GLY A 90 -31.83 -4.82 -12.32
N ASP A 91 -32.59 -5.81 -12.81
CA ASP A 91 -32.96 -7.04 -12.09
C ASP A 91 -31.80 -8.03 -11.90
N LYS A 92 -30.62 -7.74 -12.45
CA LYS A 92 -29.40 -8.54 -12.30
C LYS A 92 -28.47 -8.04 -11.19
N SER A 93 -28.80 -6.97 -10.49
CA SER A 93 -27.94 -6.38 -9.45
C SER A 93 -27.53 -7.40 -8.38
N ASP A 94 -28.43 -8.29 -7.98
CA ASP A 94 -28.17 -9.28 -6.92
C ASP A 94 -27.17 -10.38 -7.35
N ASP A 95 -27.00 -10.58 -8.66
CA ASP A 95 -26.10 -11.58 -9.25
C ASP A 95 -24.69 -11.01 -9.54
N VAL A 96 -24.47 -9.72 -9.30
CA VAL A 96 -23.22 -9.01 -9.60
C VAL A 96 -22.63 -8.38 -8.35
N VAL A 97 -21.30 -8.41 -8.24
CA VAL A 97 -20.55 -7.69 -7.21
C VAL A 97 -19.53 -6.82 -7.91
N ILE A 98 -19.59 -5.51 -7.68
CA ILE A 98 -18.58 -4.57 -8.17
C ILE A 98 -17.65 -4.23 -7.02
N ILE A 99 -16.35 -4.38 -7.27
CA ILE A 99 -15.31 -3.99 -6.32
C ILE A 99 -14.25 -3.12 -7.00
N SER A 100 -13.70 -2.22 -6.20
CA SER A 100 -12.52 -1.46 -6.54
C SER A 100 -11.46 -1.64 -5.47
N VAL A 101 -10.26 -2.04 -5.85
CA VAL A 101 -9.12 -2.21 -4.94
C VAL A 101 -8.22 -0.99 -5.08
N THR A 102 -7.92 -0.32 -3.96
CA THR A 102 -7.01 0.83 -3.99
C THR A 102 -5.64 0.43 -4.52
N ILE A 103 -4.97 1.31 -5.25
CA ILE A 103 -3.52 1.21 -5.54
C ILE A 103 -2.67 2.11 -4.64
N ASP A 104 -3.31 2.90 -3.79
CA ASP A 104 -2.69 3.93 -2.97
C ASP A 104 -3.23 3.88 -1.52
N PRO A 105 -2.86 2.82 -0.78
CA PRO A 105 -3.34 2.62 0.59
C PRO A 105 -2.87 3.69 1.57
N ALA A 106 -1.86 4.49 1.22
CA ALA A 106 -1.39 5.59 2.05
C ALA A 106 -2.44 6.71 2.15
N ARG A 107 -3.12 7.04 1.04
CA ARG A 107 -4.22 8.03 1.03
C ARG A 107 -5.60 7.37 1.20
N ASP A 108 -5.80 6.19 0.60
CA ASP A 108 -7.08 5.47 0.61
C ASP A 108 -7.27 4.63 1.87
N THR A 109 -7.28 5.32 3.02
CA THR A 109 -7.70 4.75 4.30
C THR A 109 -9.20 4.44 4.30
N ILE A 110 -9.65 3.56 5.20
CA ILE A 110 -11.08 3.23 5.37
C ILE A 110 -11.92 4.50 5.53
N SER A 111 -11.50 5.42 6.42
CA SER A 111 -12.20 6.70 6.63
C SER A 111 -12.23 7.57 5.38
N HIS A 112 -11.13 7.64 4.63
CA HIS A 112 -11.06 8.43 3.41
C HIS A 112 -11.97 7.85 2.32
N LEU A 113 -11.94 6.53 2.13
CA LEU A 113 -12.83 5.84 1.19
C LEU A 113 -14.30 6.02 1.58
N SER A 114 -14.63 5.95 2.87
CA SER A 114 -15.99 6.19 3.37
C SER A 114 -16.50 7.59 3.00
N GLU A 115 -15.70 8.62 3.27
CA GLU A 115 -16.04 10.01 2.93
C GLU A 115 -16.13 10.22 1.42
N TRP A 116 -15.15 9.71 0.68
CA TRP A 116 -15.07 9.86 -0.77
C TRP A 116 -16.25 9.19 -1.48
N THR A 117 -16.59 7.95 -1.10
CA THR A 117 -17.74 7.22 -1.67
C THR A 117 -19.06 7.92 -1.36
N GLN A 118 -19.25 8.39 -0.12
CA GLN A 118 -20.43 9.17 0.26
C GLN A 118 -20.57 10.46 -0.57
N ASN A 119 -19.47 11.18 -0.78
CA ASN A 119 -19.46 12.40 -1.57
C ASN A 119 -19.74 12.15 -3.06
N ARG A 120 -19.33 11.00 -3.58
CA ARG A 120 -19.55 10.59 -4.98
C ARG A 120 -20.90 9.91 -5.21
N GLY A 121 -21.52 9.38 -4.14
CA GLY A 121 -22.73 8.56 -4.24
C GLY A 121 -22.45 7.18 -4.85
N TYR A 122 -21.26 6.63 -4.61
CA TYR A 122 -20.90 5.28 -5.03
C TYR A 122 -21.35 4.27 -3.98
N GLU A 123 -22.01 3.19 -4.43
CA GLU A 123 -22.64 2.21 -3.53
C GLU A 123 -21.92 0.85 -3.50
N TRP A 124 -20.94 0.62 -4.38
CA TRP A 124 -20.20 -0.64 -4.45
C TRP A 124 -19.03 -0.70 -3.45
N TYR A 125 -18.32 -1.83 -3.39
CA TYR A 125 -17.23 -2.02 -2.44
C TYR A 125 -15.94 -1.32 -2.88
N HIS A 126 -15.39 -0.49 -1.99
CA HIS A 126 -14.09 0.14 -2.14
C HIS A 126 -13.13 -0.45 -1.11
N LEU A 127 -12.12 -1.18 -1.58
CA LEU A 127 -11.29 -2.05 -0.78
C LEU A 127 -9.90 -1.45 -0.55
N THR A 128 -9.44 -1.52 0.70
CA THR A 128 -8.09 -1.15 1.15
C THR A 128 -7.57 -2.16 2.18
N GLY A 129 -6.30 -2.06 2.57
CA GLY A 129 -5.71 -2.96 3.54
C GLY A 129 -4.21 -2.76 3.73
N PRO A 130 -3.56 -3.66 4.48
CA PRO A 130 -2.11 -3.62 4.67
C PRO A 130 -1.37 -3.63 3.34
N VAL A 131 -0.34 -2.78 3.21
CA VAL A 131 0.44 -2.59 1.97
C VAL A 131 0.97 -3.93 1.44
N SER A 132 1.50 -4.79 2.30
CA SER A 132 2.01 -6.11 1.92
C SER A 132 0.94 -7.01 1.29
N THR A 133 -0.28 -6.96 1.82
CA THR A 133 -1.42 -7.75 1.30
C THR A 133 -1.85 -7.22 -0.06
N LEU A 134 -1.96 -5.90 -0.20
CA LEU A 134 -2.30 -5.25 -1.46
C LEU A 134 -1.25 -5.52 -2.55
N GLN A 135 0.03 -5.43 -2.23
CA GLN A 135 1.11 -5.80 -3.16
C GLN A 135 1.03 -7.25 -3.61
N GLN A 136 0.71 -8.17 -2.69
CA GLN A 136 0.48 -9.56 -3.05
C GLN A 136 -0.71 -9.70 -3.99
N THR A 137 -1.81 -8.99 -3.73
CA THR A 137 -3.00 -8.95 -4.60
C THR A 137 -2.64 -8.46 -6.00
N TYR A 138 -1.90 -7.35 -6.14
CA TYR A 138 -1.51 -6.85 -7.47
C TYR A 138 -0.67 -7.88 -8.24
N ARG A 139 0.33 -8.47 -7.56
CA ARG A 139 1.21 -9.50 -8.15
C ARG A 139 0.43 -10.74 -8.58
N SER A 140 -0.49 -11.25 -7.75
CA SER A 140 -1.27 -12.44 -8.09
C SER A 140 -2.26 -12.15 -9.22
N TRP A 141 -2.80 -10.94 -9.28
CA TRP A 141 -3.73 -10.50 -10.33
C TRP A 141 -3.03 -10.12 -11.65
N ASN A 142 -1.69 -10.12 -11.68
CA ASN A 142 -0.85 -9.61 -12.76
C ASN A 142 -1.15 -8.14 -13.11
N VAL A 143 -1.45 -7.34 -12.08
CA VAL A 143 -1.56 -5.88 -12.19
C VAL A 143 -0.17 -5.30 -11.98
N ILE A 144 0.35 -4.65 -13.01
CA ILE A 144 1.62 -3.94 -12.94
C ILE A 144 1.32 -2.53 -12.44
N ILE A 145 1.87 -2.20 -11.29
CA ILE A 145 1.84 -0.85 -10.75
C ILE A 145 3.25 -0.29 -10.94
N ASP A 146 3.35 0.95 -11.38
CA ASP A 146 4.65 1.62 -11.50
C ASP A 146 5.36 1.60 -10.15
N ASN A 147 6.66 1.34 -10.18
CA ASN A 147 7.51 1.38 -8.99
C ASN A 147 7.41 2.75 -8.30
N GLU A 148 7.16 3.85 -9.02
CA GLU A 148 6.91 5.18 -8.44
C GLU A 148 5.63 5.23 -7.58
N HIS A 149 4.56 4.54 -7.98
CA HIS A 149 3.33 4.45 -7.16
C HIS A 149 3.49 3.50 -5.97
N ILE A 150 4.30 2.44 -6.12
CA ILE A 150 4.65 1.54 -5.02
C ILE A 150 5.53 2.26 -4.00
N SER A 151 6.54 3.00 -4.44
CA SER A 151 7.47 3.73 -3.57
C SER A 151 6.87 4.99 -2.95
N ALA A 152 5.83 5.59 -3.55
CA ALA A 152 5.01 6.60 -2.90
C ALA A 152 4.05 6.03 -1.82
N SER A 153 3.85 4.71 -1.82
CA SER A 153 2.99 3.99 -0.86
C SER A 153 3.78 3.16 0.17
N GLU A 154 5.10 3.07 -0.01
CA GLU A 154 6.04 2.48 0.94
C GLU A 154 6.73 3.62 1.71
N PRO A 155 6.95 3.48 3.04
CA PRO A 155 7.87 4.37 3.70
C PRO A 155 9.24 4.22 3.02
N PRO A 156 9.94 5.33 2.73
CA PRO A 156 11.19 5.29 1.98
C PRO A 156 12.24 4.41 2.68
N GLU A 157 13.16 3.82 1.92
CA GLU A 157 14.30 3.00 2.39
C GLU A 157 15.33 3.76 3.27
N SER A 158 14.89 4.72 4.08
CA SER A 158 15.74 5.50 4.99
C SER A 158 15.16 5.62 6.41
N GLY A 159 14.59 4.54 6.94
CA GLY A 159 14.28 4.45 8.37
C GLY A 159 15.59 4.43 9.17
N LEU A 160 16.15 5.61 9.49
CA LEU A 160 17.26 5.70 10.42
C LEU A 160 16.78 5.21 11.78
N ASN A 161 17.56 4.35 12.41
CA ASN A 161 17.34 3.95 13.78
C ASN A 161 17.77 5.09 14.68
N ARG A 162 17.01 5.31 15.75
CA ARG A 162 17.25 6.38 16.72
C ARG A 162 17.85 5.80 17.99
N LEU A 163 18.91 6.45 18.47
CA LEU A 163 19.47 6.26 19.80
C LEU A 163 19.26 7.54 20.62
N VAL A 164 18.48 7.45 21.69
CA VAL A 164 18.28 8.54 22.65
C VAL A 164 19.20 8.38 23.86
N LEU A 165 19.88 9.45 24.25
CA LEU A 165 20.65 9.52 25.49
C LEU A 165 19.95 10.49 26.44
N LEU A 166 19.46 10.02 27.59
CA LEU A 166 18.83 10.86 28.62
C LEU A 166 19.71 10.94 29.87
N TYR A 167 20.26 12.13 30.11
CA TYR A 167 21.23 12.39 31.18
C TYR A 167 20.56 12.65 32.54
N PRO A 168 21.31 12.56 33.66
CA PRO A 168 20.76 12.76 35.01
C PRO A 168 20.13 14.14 35.27
N ASP A 169 20.53 15.16 34.51
CA ASP A 169 19.95 16.51 34.59
C ASP A 169 18.65 16.66 33.76
N ASN A 170 18.17 15.57 33.15
CA ASN A 170 17.06 15.49 32.19
C ASN A 170 17.31 16.21 30.86
N SER A 171 18.55 16.57 30.55
CA SER A 171 18.90 16.92 29.17
C SER A 171 19.02 15.65 28.32
N SER A 172 18.79 15.77 27.01
CA SER A 172 18.84 14.62 26.09
C SER A 172 19.66 14.90 24.85
N SER A 173 20.23 13.85 24.26
CA SER A 173 20.81 13.85 22.93
C SER A 173 20.12 12.81 22.05
N ILE A 174 19.85 13.17 20.79
CA ILE A 174 19.26 12.29 19.79
C ILE A 174 20.35 11.99 18.75
N LEU A 175 20.55 10.71 18.47
CA LEU A 175 21.52 10.19 17.52
C LEU A 175 20.74 9.37 16.50
N GLU A 176 20.95 9.59 15.21
CA GLU A 176 20.23 8.88 14.14
C GLU A 176 21.21 8.24 13.16
N GLN A 177 21.07 6.95 12.93
CA GLN A 177 21.94 6.19 12.01
C GLN A 177 21.23 4.95 11.47
N ASN A 178 21.65 4.48 10.30
CA ASN A 178 21.17 3.20 9.78
C ASN A 178 21.73 2.04 10.63
N GLY A 179 20.85 1.35 11.35
CA GLY A 179 21.16 0.17 12.13
C GLY A 179 20.74 -1.14 11.47
N LEU A 180 20.11 -1.11 10.28
CA LEU A 180 19.48 -2.29 9.69
C LEU A 180 20.49 -3.43 9.46
N GLY A 181 20.21 -4.58 10.07
CA GLY A 181 21.08 -5.76 10.00
C GLY A 181 22.28 -5.75 10.96
N MET A 182 22.40 -4.73 11.82
CA MET A 182 23.33 -4.71 12.94
C MET A 182 22.69 -5.35 14.19
N ASN A 183 23.53 -5.75 15.15
CA ASN A 183 23.04 -5.95 16.52
C ASN A 183 23.05 -4.60 17.26
N GLY A 184 22.30 -4.51 18.36
CA GLY A 184 22.13 -3.26 19.09
C GLY A 184 23.43 -2.69 19.67
N SER A 185 24.40 -3.53 20.07
CA SER A 185 25.70 -3.05 20.55
C SER A 185 26.54 -2.39 19.45
N ASP A 186 26.52 -2.96 18.24
CA ASP A 186 27.22 -2.42 17.08
C ASP A 186 26.57 -1.10 16.64
N PHE A 187 25.23 -1.07 16.55
CA PHE A 187 24.48 0.15 16.25
C PHE A 187 24.74 1.27 17.27
N ILE A 188 24.68 0.97 18.58
CA ILE A 188 24.94 1.97 19.63
C ILE A 188 26.36 2.51 19.52
N SER A 189 27.34 1.63 19.28
CA SER A 189 28.75 2.01 19.15
C SER A 189 28.95 2.94 17.95
N ASP A 190 28.40 2.58 16.80
CA ASP A 190 28.50 3.37 15.57
C ASP A 190 27.81 4.74 15.73
N ALA A 191 26.59 4.77 16.29
CA ALA A 191 25.82 6.01 16.51
C ALA A 191 26.53 6.98 17.46
N ILE A 192 27.14 6.48 18.53
CA ILE A 192 27.91 7.29 19.49
C ILE A 192 29.20 7.82 18.86
N LEU A 193 29.89 6.98 18.06
CA LEU A 193 31.14 7.35 17.39
C LEU A 193 30.93 8.45 16.34
N GLU A 194 29.86 8.36 15.54
CA GLU A 194 29.54 9.34 14.49
C GLU A 194 29.37 10.76 15.07
N TYR A 195 28.80 10.87 16.28
CA TYR A 195 28.61 12.13 16.98
C TYR A 195 29.78 12.54 17.89
N ASN A 196 30.93 11.85 17.80
CA ASN A 196 32.13 12.08 18.61
C ASN A 196 31.88 12.03 20.13
N ILE A 197 30.94 11.20 20.58
CA ILE A 197 30.68 10.96 22.00
C ILE A 197 31.55 9.77 22.44
N THR A 198 32.13 9.84 23.64
CA THR A 198 32.87 8.71 24.22
C THR A 198 31.95 7.85 25.06
N SER A 199 32.01 6.53 24.92
CA SER A 199 31.31 5.60 25.80
C SER A 199 32.19 4.43 26.24
N ASP A 200 31.99 3.93 27.46
CA ASP A 200 32.63 2.72 27.98
C ASP A 200 31.62 1.75 28.64
N LEU A 201 30.35 1.86 28.23
CA LEU A 201 29.29 1.00 28.74
C LEU A 201 29.46 -0.45 28.30
N GLY A 202 29.06 -1.36 29.19
CA GLY A 202 28.87 -2.77 28.85
C GLY A 202 27.54 -3.02 28.15
N ASP A 203 27.42 -4.20 27.54
CA ASP A 203 26.25 -4.58 26.75
C ASP A 203 25.01 -4.96 27.58
N GLY A 204 25.11 -4.98 28.91
CA GLY A 204 23.99 -5.37 29.78
C GLY A 204 22.82 -4.38 29.72
N PRO A 205 21.59 -4.78 30.09
CA PRO A 205 20.45 -3.87 30.13
C PRO A 205 20.61 -2.76 31.17
N ASN A 206 21.32 -3.03 32.27
CA ASN A 206 21.77 -2.02 33.23
C ASN A 206 23.29 -2.03 33.27
N SER A 207 23.89 -0.89 32.97
CA SER A 207 25.33 -0.77 32.82
C SER A 207 25.87 0.44 33.58
N SER A 208 26.90 0.19 34.39
CA SER A 208 27.70 1.26 34.98
C SER A 208 28.75 1.72 33.97
N GLY A 209 28.98 3.03 33.87
CA GLY A 209 29.97 3.57 32.94
C GLY A 209 29.70 5.02 32.59
N THR A 210 30.36 5.47 31.54
CA THR A 210 30.42 6.83 31.05
C THR A 210 29.80 6.91 29.67
N ILE A 211 28.91 7.89 29.47
CA ILE A 211 28.54 8.37 28.14
C ILE A 211 28.83 9.88 28.10
N GLY A 212 29.67 10.30 27.15
CA GLY A 212 30.14 11.67 27.04
C GLY A 212 30.84 12.13 28.31
N GLY A 213 30.29 13.15 28.98
CA GLY A 213 30.80 13.69 30.24
C GLY A 213 30.17 13.10 31.50
N TRP A 214 29.25 12.13 31.37
CA TRP A 214 28.44 11.62 32.47
C TRP A 214 28.84 10.20 32.85
N THR A 215 29.44 10.05 34.03
CA THR A 215 29.83 8.76 34.61
C THR A 215 28.87 8.36 35.72
N SER A 216 28.34 7.14 35.65
CA SER A 216 27.46 6.56 36.66
C SER A 216 28.17 6.35 38.00
N ASN A 217 27.42 6.24 39.09
CA ASN A 217 27.95 6.14 40.44
C ASN A 217 27.01 5.33 41.34
N ASP A 218 27.26 5.32 42.66
CA ASP A 218 26.44 4.55 43.62
C ASP A 218 24.96 4.97 43.68
N GLU A 219 24.59 6.12 43.10
CA GLU A 219 23.23 6.68 43.15
C GLU A 219 22.42 6.41 41.87
N TRP A 220 23.05 6.09 40.74
CA TRP A 220 22.36 5.86 39.47
C TRP A 220 23.22 5.08 38.46
N ASP A 221 22.56 4.34 37.57
CA ASP A 221 23.15 3.58 36.47
C ASP A 221 22.47 3.92 35.13
N TRP A 222 23.10 3.52 34.01
CA TRP A 222 22.47 3.59 32.70
C TRP A 222 21.56 2.39 32.48
N VAL A 223 20.34 2.66 32.00
CA VAL A 223 19.31 1.65 31.73
C VAL A 223 18.94 1.69 30.26
N LEU A 224 19.05 0.55 29.60
CA LEU A 224 18.73 0.37 28.20
C LEU A 224 17.21 0.27 28.04
N HIS A 225 16.67 1.01 27.09
CA HIS A 225 15.27 0.97 26.72
C HIS A 225 15.14 0.72 25.21
N TYR A 226 14.00 0.19 24.82
CA TYR A 226 13.55 0.14 23.43
C TYR A 226 12.24 0.92 23.29
N TRP A 227 11.99 1.40 22.07
CA TRP A 227 10.76 2.12 21.76
C TRP A 227 9.63 1.13 21.46
N ASP A 228 8.52 1.26 22.19
CA ASP A 228 7.27 0.56 21.84
C ASP A 228 6.43 1.48 20.95
N SER A 229 6.31 1.12 19.68
CA SER A 229 5.58 1.90 18.68
C SER A 229 4.07 1.85 18.85
N ASP A 230 3.53 0.81 19.50
CA ASP A 230 2.08 0.67 19.74
C ASP A 230 1.61 1.58 20.87
N SER A 231 2.44 1.76 21.90
CA SER A 231 2.11 2.54 23.09
C SER A 231 2.85 3.89 23.20
N GLU A 232 3.72 4.19 22.23
CA GLU A 232 4.51 5.43 22.12
C GLU A 232 5.29 5.77 23.40
N ILE A 233 5.88 4.76 24.04
CA ILE A 233 6.69 4.92 25.25
C ILE A 233 8.01 4.14 25.17
N TRP A 234 8.98 4.61 25.96
CA TRP A 234 10.21 3.87 26.22
C TRP A 234 9.95 2.77 27.24
N VAL A 235 10.30 1.54 26.88
CA VAL A 235 10.18 0.35 27.74
C VAL A 235 11.59 -0.16 28.09
N GLU A 236 11.83 -0.43 29.37
CA GLU A 236 13.10 -0.99 29.85
C GLU A 236 13.38 -2.35 29.22
N SER A 237 14.56 -2.51 28.62
CA SER A 237 15.03 -3.78 28.06
C SER A 237 15.42 -4.73 29.19
N GLN A 238 15.02 -6.00 29.06
CA GLN A 238 15.52 -7.09 29.92
C GLN A 238 16.69 -7.84 29.29
N GLU A 239 16.99 -7.54 28.02
CA GLU A 239 18.02 -8.18 27.22
C GLU A 239 19.23 -7.26 27.04
N SER A 240 20.40 -7.86 26.85
CA SER A 240 21.61 -7.12 26.49
C SER A 240 21.50 -6.50 25.10
N SER A 241 22.10 -5.32 24.89
CA SER A 241 22.09 -4.61 23.60
C SER A 241 22.59 -5.50 22.44
N SER A 242 23.57 -6.36 22.68
CA SER A 242 24.12 -7.30 21.68
C SER A 242 23.17 -8.41 21.25
N SER A 243 22.10 -8.67 22.02
CA SER A 243 21.06 -9.66 21.68
C SER A 243 19.90 -9.05 20.88
N ILE A 244 19.81 -7.72 20.85
CA ILE A 244 18.77 -7.01 20.11
C ILE A 244 19.19 -6.93 18.65
N MET A 245 18.36 -7.45 17.74
CA MET A 245 18.54 -7.27 16.30
C MET A 245 17.87 -5.98 15.86
N MET A 246 18.61 -5.16 15.11
CA MET A 246 18.10 -3.90 14.59
C MET A 246 17.37 -4.13 13.27
N ASP A 247 16.08 -3.77 13.23
CA ASP A 247 15.27 -3.64 12.02
C ASP A 247 14.87 -2.16 11.82
N SER A 248 14.02 -1.84 10.85
CA SER A 248 13.64 -0.45 10.53
C SER A 248 12.79 0.26 11.59
N GLU A 249 12.23 -0.47 12.56
CA GLU A 249 11.37 0.09 13.63
C GLU A 249 12.02 -0.05 15.02
N THR A 250 13.18 -0.72 15.14
CA THR A 250 13.91 -0.82 16.40
C THR A 250 14.60 0.49 16.75
N HIS A 251 14.10 1.22 17.74
CA HIS A 251 14.78 2.39 18.32
C HIS A 251 15.21 2.10 19.76
N LEU A 252 16.37 2.62 20.17
CA LEU A 252 16.97 2.35 21.47
C LEU A 252 17.20 3.63 22.27
N ALA A 253 17.29 3.51 23.59
CA ALA A 253 17.68 4.62 24.45
C ALA A 253 18.55 4.17 25.63
N TRP A 254 19.54 4.98 25.98
CA TRP A 254 20.24 4.91 27.26
C TRP A 254 19.71 6.01 28.18
N ILE A 255 19.03 5.59 29.24
CA ILE A 255 18.40 6.50 30.19
C ILE A 255 19.05 6.32 31.56
N SER A 256 19.49 7.42 32.17
CA SER A 256 19.96 7.40 33.56
C SER A 256 18.81 7.07 34.52
N SER A 257 19.02 6.10 35.43
CA SER A 257 17.96 5.58 36.31
C SER A 257 17.35 6.59 37.28
N ASN A 258 17.98 7.76 37.45
CA ASN A 258 17.52 8.86 38.29
C ASN A 258 16.88 10.02 37.50
N SER A 259 16.83 9.94 36.17
CA SER A 259 16.13 10.90 35.32
C SER A 259 14.65 10.59 35.20
N ASN A 260 13.89 11.58 34.73
CA ASN A 260 12.48 11.41 34.40
C ASN A 260 12.34 10.88 32.96
N THR A 261 11.98 9.61 32.81
CA THR A 261 11.81 8.95 31.51
C THR A 261 10.81 9.67 30.59
N SER A 262 9.81 10.37 31.14
CA SER A 262 8.88 11.18 30.35
C SER A 262 9.52 12.41 29.68
N MET A 263 10.76 12.74 30.04
CA MET A 263 11.55 13.79 29.38
C MET A 263 12.42 13.24 28.24
N ALA A 264 12.47 11.92 28.04
CA ALA A 264 13.15 11.35 26.88
C ALA A 264 12.40 11.72 25.60
N PRO A 265 13.10 12.24 24.57
CA PRO A 265 12.53 12.36 23.23
C PRO A 265 11.98 11.01 22.76
N PRO A 266 10.88 11.00 21.98
CA PRO A 266 10.31 9.76 21.47
C PRO A 266 11.29 9.02 20.55
N GLY A 267 11.12 7.70 20.43
CA GLY A 267 11.94 6.86 19.54
C GLY A 267 11.73 7.15 18.06
N LYS A 268 10.57 7.75 17.72
CA LYS A 268 10.19 8.19 16.39
C LYS A 268 9.49 9.54 16.56
N ASP A 269 9.94 10.58 15.88
CA ASP A 269 9.23 11.85 15.76
C ASP A 269 9.51 12.51 14.42
N CYS A 270 8.79 13.60 14.19
CA CYS A 270 8.95 14.47 13.05
C CYS A 270 10.08 15.45 13.28
N ASN A 271 11.29 14.94 13.50
CA ASN A 271 12.54 15.68 13.76
C ASN A 271 12.36 16.96 14.62
N GLY A 272 11.50 16.89 15.63
CA GLY A 272 11.18 17.98 16.55
C GLY A 272 10.30 19.12 16.01
N HIS A 273 9.72 18.96 14.81
CA HIS A 273 8.95 19.96 14.08
C HIS A 273 7.57 19.44 13.64
N GLY A 274 6.96 18.54 14.42
CA GLY A 274 5.64 17.99 14.15
C GLY A 274 5.25 16.83 15.06
N TRP A 275 4.16 16.15 14.71
CA TRP A 275 3.71 14.91 15.36
C TRP A 275 3.46 13.80 14.33
N ILE A 276 3.65 12.56 14.75
CA ILE A 276 3.40 11.39 13.91
C ILE A 276 1.91 11.09 13.92
N MET A 277 1.35 10.78 12.74
CA MET A 277 0.02 10.20 12.58
C MET A 277 0.10 8.85 11.89
N GLY A 278 -0.70 7.89 12.36
CA GLY A 278 -0.66 6.50 11.90
C GLY A 278 0.31 5.64 12.72
N SER A 279 0.37 4.34 12.41
CA SER A 279 1.24 3.36 13.09
C SER A 279 1.86 2.39 12.08
N GLY A 280 3.02 1.82 12.41
CA GLY A 280 3.76 0.92 11.53
C GLY A 280 4.16 1.59 10.20
N SER A 281 3.98 0.88 9.08
CA SER A 281 4.39 1.34 7.75
C SER A 281 3.56 2.50 7.19
N THR A 282 2.52 2.95 7.89
CA THR A 282 1.65 4.08 7.49
C THR A 282 1.86 5.33 8.34
N ALA A 283 2.77 5.25 9.32
CA ALA A 283 3.15 6.39 10.15
C ALA A 283 3.80 7.50 9.32
N HIS A 284 3.30 8.73 9.44
CA HIS A 284 3.83 9.89 8.74
C HIS A 284 3.74 11.16 9.58
N CYS A 285 4.57 12.13 9.23
CA CYS A 285 4.70 13.37 9.96
C CYS A 285 3.73 14.46 9.52
N MET A 286 3.04 15.02 10.53
CA MET A 286 2.28 16.25 10.43
C MET A 286 3.13 17.37 11.00
N CYS A 287 3.60 18.25 10.13
CA CYS A 287 4.57 19.28 10.47
C CYS A 287 3.93 20.54 11.08
N ASP A 288 4.66 21.16 11.99
CA ASP A 288 4.30 22.44 12.61
C ASP A 288 4.37 23.61 11.60
N GLU A 289 3.72 24.72 11.94
CA GLU A 289 3.70 25.91 11.08
C GLU A 289 5.13 26.39 10.74
N GLY A 290 5.43 26.52 9.43
CA GLY A 290 6.76 26.88 8.93
C GLY A 290 7.63 25.69 8.53
N TYR A 291 7.14 24.46 8.71
CA TYR A 291 7.77 23.23 8.27
C TYR A 291 6.82 22.44 7.35
N GLU A 292 7.38 21.71 6.41
CA GLU A 292 6.65 20.81 5.50
C GLU A 292 7.31 19.43 5.52
N ARG A 293 6.57 18.39 5.17
CA ARG A 293 7.10 17.02 5.18
C ARG A 293 8.23 16.89 4.13
N ALA A 294 9.30 16.16 4.47
CA ALA A 294 10.34 15.86 3.50
C ALA A 294 9.83 14.86 2.45
N ASP A 295 10.12 15.10 1.17
CA ASP A 295 9.51 14.35 0.06
C ASP A 295 9.95 12.86 0.06
N SER A 296 11.17 12.60 0.53
CA SER A 296 11.80 11.28 0.60
C SER A 296 11.91 10.72 2.03
N ASP A 297 11.35 11.40 3.03
CA ASP A 297 11.40 10.95 4.43
C ASP A 297 10.09 11.34 5.12
N TRP A 298 9.20 10.35 5.21
CA TRP A 298 7.83 10.53 5.70
C TRP A 298 7.77 10.80 7.20
N LEU A 299 8.89 10.63 7.90
CA LEU A 299 9.02 10.84 9.33
C LEU A 299 9.84 12.09 9.65
N SER A 300 10.06 12.99 8.69
CA SER A 300 10.70 14.27 8.96
C SER A 300 9.99 15.47 8.34
N CYS A 301 10.24 16.61 8.97
CA CYS A 301 9.74 17.92 8.64
C CYS A 301 10.91 18.85 8.30
N LYS A 302 10.94 19.37 7.07
CA LYS A 302 11.92 20.34 6.60
C LYS A 302 11.38 21.77 6.72
N MET A 303 12.25 22.74 6.96
CA MET A 303 11.84 24.14 7.03
C MET A 303 11.43 24.62 5.63
N ILE A 304 10.30 25.30 5.53
CA ILE A 304 9.81 25.83 4.25
C ILE A 304 10.85 26.83 3.70
N GLY A 305 11.50 26.47 2.58
CA GLY A 305 12.49 27.30 1.90
C GLY A 305 13.96 27.12 2.33
N SER A 306 14.33 26.06 3.05
CA SER A 306 15.75 25.75 3.32
C SER A 306 16.51 25.35 2.04
N MET A 307 17.60 26.06 1.74
CA MET A 307 18.49 25.82 0.60
C MET A 307 19.36 24.58 0.80
N ASP A 308 18.84 23.41 0.45
CA ASP A 308 19.64 22.33 -0.17
C ASP A 308 19.29 22.28 -1.67
N ASP A 309 19.43 23.45 -2.28
CA ASP A 309 19.04 23.71 -3.66
C ASP A 309 20.22 23.38 -4.59
N ASN A 310 20.17 22.18 -5.18
CA ASN A 310 20.63 22.01 -6.55
C ASN A 310 19.51 21.37 -7.39
N SER A 311 18.30 21.91 -7.27
CA SER A 311 17.22 21.65 -8.22
C SER A 311 16.40 22.92 -8.40
N THR A 312 16.74 23.65 -9.46
CA THR A 312 15.85 24.64 -10.06
C THR A 312 14.58 23.95 -10.58
N ASP A 313 13.63 23.66 -9.71
CA ASP A 313 12.20 23.64 -10.02
C ASP A 313 11.42 23.48 -8.73
N TYR A 314 10.37 24.28 -8.55
CA TYR A 314 9.40 24.02 -7.49
C TYR A 314 8.47 22.93 -8.00
N GLN A 315 8.79 21.67 -7.69
CA GLN A 315 7.95 20.52 -7.97
C GLN A 315 7.51 19.92 -6.64
N ASP A 316 6.25 20.17 -6.30
CA ASP A 316 5.48 19.30 -5.41
C ASP A 316 5.67 17.85 -5.91
N PRO A 317 6.04 16.87 -5.07
CA PRO A 317 6.18 15.47 -5.49
C PRO A 317 4.84 14.84 -5.90
N HIS A 318 3.70 15.49 -5.61
CA HIS A 318 2.40 15.21 -6.22
C HIS A 318 2.17 15.95 -7.56
N HIS A 319 3.09 16.83 -7.96
CA HIS A 319 3.06 17.60 -9.20
C HIS A 319 4.10 17.12 -10.24
N GLU A 320 5.17 16.42 -9.85
CA GLU A 320 5.90 15.53 -10.78
C GLU A 320 5.15 14.22 -11.02
N SER A 321 4.34 13.83 -10.04
CA SER A 321 3.11 13.09 -10.25
C SER A 321 2.04 13.97 -10.97
N LEU A 322 2.42 14.83 -11.91
CA LEU A 322 1.58 15.40 -12.97
C LEU A 322 2.40 15.64 -14.25
N GLY A 323 3.70 15.31 -14.26
CA GLY A 323 4.64 15.56 -15.35
C GLY A 323 5.31 14.26 -15.81
N GLU A 324 4.88 13.76 -16.97
CA GLU A 324 5.32 12.52 -17.63
C GLU A 324 5.09 11.24 -16.81
N TYR A 325 3.82 11.02 -16.49
CA TYR A 325 3.35 9.73 -16.01
C TYR A 325 3.32 8.65 -17.08
N GLU A 326 4.07 7.59 -16.84
CA GLU A 326 3.83 6.28 -17.42
C GLU A 326 3.49 5.26 -16.32
N VAL A 327 2.42 5.51 -15.57
CA VAL A 327 1.46 4.40 -15.41
C VAL A 327 1.09 4.09 -16.83
N GLY A 328 1.66 3.04 -17.44
CA GLY A 328 1.32 2.68 -18.81
C GLY A 328 -0.20 2.73 -18.90
N HIS A 329 -0.75 3.69 -19.68
CA HIS A 329 -2.08 4.33 -19.63
C HIS A 329 -3.30 3.35 -19.63
N SER A 330 -3.26 2.35 -18.77
CA SER A 330 -4.07 1.16 -18.79
C SER A 330 -4.01 0.48 -17.43
N THR A 331 -4.98 0.80 -16.59
CA THR A 331 -5.45 -0.19 -15.63
C THR A 331 -6.31 -1.22 -16.36
N THR A 332 -6.40 -2.42 -15.80
CA THR A 332 -7.24 -3.49 -16.33
C THR A 332 -8.39 -3.71 -15.36
N THR A 333 -9.61 -3.62 -15.88
CA THR A 333 -10.82 -4.04 -15.18
C THR A 333 -11.15 -5.46 -15.60
N PHE A 334 -11.33 -6.35 -14.63
CA PHE A 334 -11.62 -7.76 -14.87
C PHE A 334 -13.08 -8.05 -14.61
N ILE A 335 -13.65 -8.97 -15.39
CA ILE A 335 -14.92 -9.62 -15.08
C ILE A 335 -14.64 -11.09 -14.76
N VAL A 336 -14.94 -11.47 -13.53
CA VAL A 336 -14.79 -12.82 -13.00
C VAL A 336 -16.14 -13.53 -13.10
N GLY A 337 -16.14 -14.73 -13.66
CA GLY A 337 -17.34 -15.57 -13.76
C GLY A 337 -17.72 -16.21 -12.42
N LYS A 338 -18.88 -16.86 -12.38
CA LYS A 338 -19.46 -17.49 -11.18
C LYS A 338 -18.57 -18.57 -10.58
N GLU A 339 -17.73 -19.20 -11.40
CA GLU A 339 -16.76 -20.25 -11.01
C GLU A 339 -15.40 -19.68 -10.57
N MET A 340 -15.32 -18.38 -10.26
CA MET A 340 -14.09 -17.72 -9.81
C MET A 340 -12.95 -17.80 -10.84
N ARG A 341 -13.29 -17.68 -12.13
CA ARG A 341 -12.32 -17.62 -13.25
C ARG A 341 -12.33 -16.23 -13.87
N LYS A 342 -11.16 -15.67 -14.21
CA LYS A 342 -11.04 -14.38 -14.91
C LYS A 342 -11.48 -14.57 -16.37
N ARG A 343 -12.69 -14.13 -16.71
CA ARG A 343 -13.32 -14.41 -18.01
C ARG A 343 -13.02 -13.34 -19.04
N VAL A 344 -13.23 -12.09 -18.68
CA VAL A 344 -13.07 -10.95 -19.59
C VAL A 344 -12.20 -9.88 -18.94
N ALA A 345 -11.35 -9.23 -19.73
CA ALA A 345 -10.55 -8.09 -19.33
C ALA A 345 -10.78 -6.89 -20.24
N TYR A 346 -10.87 -5.71 -19.63
CA TYR A 346 -10.95 -4.42 -20.29
C TYR A 346 -9.76 -3.57 -19.85
N SER A 347 -8.87 -3.26 -20.78
CA SER A 347 -7.66 -2.46 -20.52
C SER A 347 -7.83 -1.02 -21.02
N GLY A 348 -7.29 -0.06 -20.28
CA GLY A 348 -7.28 1.34 -20.72
C GLY A 348 -8.56 2.11 -20.41
N ILE A 349 -8.73 3.24 -21.08
CA ILE A 349 -9.87 4.17 -20.90
C ILE A 349 -10.87 4.15 -22.05
N PHE A 350 -10.55 3.48 -23.15
CA PHE A 350 -11.34 3.57 -24.38
C PHE A 350 -12.44 2.51 -24.49
N TRP A 351 -12.82 1.89 -23.37
CA TRP A 351 -13.91 0.93 -23.36
C TRP A 351 -15.25 1.62 -23.14
N ASN A 352 -16.27 1.13 -23.85
CA ASN A 352 -17.61 1.66 -23.77
C ASN A 352 -18.35 1.00 -22.59
N ALA A 353 -18.95 1.80 -21.71
CA ALA A 353 -19.64 1.31 -20.51
C ALA A 353 -20.87 0.44 -20.86
N ASP A 354 -21.55 0.70 -21.98
CA ASP A 354 -22.66 -0.14 -22.46
C ASP A 354 -22.17 -1.52 -22.92
N GLU A 355 -21.03 -1.56 -23.62
CA GLU A 355 -20.42 -2.82 -24.07
C GLU A 355 -19.93 -3.63 -22.87
N PHE A 356 -19.30 -2.98 -21.89
CA PHE A 356 -18.89 -3.60 -20.64
C PHE A 356 -20.09 -4.17 -19.86
N LEU A 357 -21.16 -3.37 -19.72
CA LEU A 357 -22.41 -3.82 -19.10
C LEU A 357 -22.98 -5.05 -19.82
N GLN A 358 -22.93 -5.07 -21.15
CA GLN A 358 -23.40 -6.21 -21.93
C GLN A 358 -22.58 -7.48 -21.62
N ASP A 359 -21.26 -7.39 -21.51
CA ASP A 359 -20.41 -8.53 -21.16
C ASP A 359 -20.69 -9.03 -19.73
N VAL A 360 -20.90 -8.11 -18.76
CA VAL A 360 -21.32 -8.46 -17.39
C VAL A 360 -22.64 -9.21 -17.41
N ILE A 361 -23.67 -8.67 -18.09
CA ILE A 361 -24.99 -9.31 -18.21
C ILE A 361 -24.90 -10.66 -18.92
N THR A 362 -24.00 -10.77 -19.91
CA THR A 362 -23.77 -12.01 -20.66
C THR A 362 -23.25 -13.11 -19.72
N LEU A 363 -22.27 -12.81 -18.87
CA LEU A 363 -21.77 -13.75 -17.86
C LEU A 363 -22.80 -14.08 -16.77
N VAL A 364 -23.70 -13.15 -16.44
CA VAL A 364 -24.78 -13.42 -15.49
C VAL A 364 -25.78 -14.43 -16.06
N ASN A 365 -25.99 -14.45 -17.38
CA ASN A 365 -26.95 -15.33 -18.05
C ASN A 365 -26.38 -16.67 -18.53
N GLU A 366 -25.06 -16.82 -18.52
CA GLU A 366 -24.37 -18.11 -18.60
C GLU A 366 -24.71 -18.97 -17.36
#